data_AF-A0A0G1Y9C7-F1
#
_entry.id   AF-A0A0G1Y9C7-F1
#
_cell.length_a   1.000
_cell.length_b   1.000
_cell.length_c   1.000
_cell.angle_alpha   90.00
_cell.angle_beta   90.00
_cell.angle_gamma   90.00
#
_symmetry.space_group_name_H-M   'P 1'
#
loop_
_entity.id
_entity.type
_entity.pdbx_description
1 polymer ?
#
loop_
_entity_poly.entity_id
_entity_poly.type
_entity_poly.pdbx_seq_one_letter_code
_entity_poly.pdbx_strand_id
1 'polypeptide(L)'
;MSKRLSPLDRTHLEECGLNPQNIGRWCGAGAGHDVYEYGETQVVKIPKIRWIKERLSIITAEDARQSLWVLEMHFREYSLRSSVHPSSRGSSYCILQQRLGSFENLTSAHLRANKSLASQLNDILLRNKRLSQQHGKALDFLGKEGCIQTALSSVFAGTPQMSNLVVVGHGVSARIVIVDSNMFSLSSRREKHLPRKWMNDAGKCSHMLNTVLVEGVFGADARSS
;
A
#
# COMPACT_ATOMS: atom_id res chain seq x y z
N MET A 1 2.05 -21.02 -4.82
CA MET A 1 3.37 -20.90 -5.47
C MET A 1 4.38 -20.34 -4.47
N SER A 2 5.57 -20.94 -4.34
CA SER A 2 6.63 -20.44 -3.45
C SER A 2 7.71 -19.72 -4.28
N LYS A 3 7.99 -18.46 -3.97
CA LYS A 3 9.13 -17.73 -4.55
C LYS A 3 10.32 -17.81 -3.60
N ARG A 4 11.50 -18.19 -4.12
CA ARG A 4 12.75 -18.19 -3.34
C ARG A 4 13.42 -16.82 -3.43
N LEU A 5 14.06 -16.42 -2.33
CA LEU A 5 14.86 -15.21 -2.26
C LEU A 5 16.11 -15.33 -3.16
N SER A 6 16.31 -14.38 -4.08
CA SER A 6 17.46 -14.41 -4.99
C SER A 6 18.76 -14.00 -4.29
N PRO A 7 19.96 -14.34 -4.84
CA PRO A 7 21.23 -13.87 -4.29
C PRO A 7 21.32 -12.34 -4.22
N LEU A 8 20.83 -11.65 -5.26
CA LEU A 8 20.73 -10.18 -5.27
C LEU A 8 19.83 -9.68 -4.14
N ASP A 9 18.73 -10.39 -3.86
CA ASP A 9 17.86 -10.00 -2.75
C ASP A 9 18.52 -10.11 -1.39
N ARG A 10 19.33 -11.16 -1.19
CA ARG A 10 20.12 -11.34 0.04
C ARG A 10 21.11 -10.21 0.25
N THR A 11 21.93 -9.90 -0.76
CA THR A 11 22.91 -8.81 -0.67
C THR A 11 22.23 -7.48 -0.34
N HIS A 12 21.08 -7.20 -0.94
CA HIS A 12 20.39 -5.94 -0.68
C HIS A 12 19.77 -5.84 0.71
N LEU A 13 19.31 -6.95 1.28
CA LEU A 13 18.91 -6.97 2.69
C LEU A 13 20.08 -6.60 3.59
N GLU A 14 21.26 -7.16 3.34
CA GLU A 14 22.49 -6.84 4.08
C GLU A 14 22.87 -5.36 3.92
N GLU A 15 22.81 -4.84 2.69
CA GLU A 15 23.04 -3.41 2.42
C GLU A 15 22.07 -2.50 3.19
N CYS A 16 20.83 -2.97 3.42
CA CYS A 16 19.80 -2.30 4.22
C CYS A 16 19.95 -2.56 5.73
N GLY A 17 21.01 -3.25 6.17
CA GLY A 17 21.25 -3.61 7.57
C GLY A 17 20.30 -4.68 8.11
N LEU A 18 19.71 -5.50 7.24
CA LEU A 18 18.81 -6.60 7.58
C LEU A 18 19.53 -7.94 7.41
N ASN A 19 19.23 -8.91 8.28
CA ASN A 19 19.84 -10.24 8.22
C ASN A 19 19.04 -11.16 7.27
N PRO A 20 19.61 -11.63 6.15
CA PRO A 20 18.90 -12.50 5.22
C PRO A 20 18.47 -13.85 5.80
N GLN A 21 19.09 -14.29 6.90
CA GLN A 21 18.72 -15.55 7.57
C GLN A 21 17.38 -15.46 8.30
N ASN A 22 16.89 -14.25 8.57
CA ASN A 22 15.57 -14.04 9.17
C ASN A 22 14.44 -14.15 8.14
N ILE A 23 14.74 -14.35 6.85
CA ILE A 23 13.73 -14.43 5.80
C ILE A 23 13.02 -15.78 5.85
N GLY A 24 11.70 -15.72 6.01
CA GLY A 24 10.83 -16.90 5.95
C GLY A 24 10.16 -17.06 4.57
N ARG A 25 8.91 -17.52 4.58
CA ARG A 25 8.19 -17.81 3.32
C ARG A 25 7.82 -16.52 2.58
N TRP A 26 7.65 -16.64 1.27
CA TRP A 26 7.07 -15.57 0.46
C TRP A 26 5.59 -15.41 0.79
N CYS A 27 5.18 -14.19 1.15
CA CYS A 27 3.81 -13.85 1.53
C CYS A 27 2.97 -13.39 0.34
N GLY A 28 3.62 -12.80 -0.67
CA GLY A 28 2.92 -12.18 -1.78
C GLY A 28 3.79 -11.13 -2.47
N ALA A 29 3.20 -10.44 -3.44
CA ALA A 29 3.88 -9.34 -4.10
C ALA A 29 2.93 -8.19 -4.35
N GLY A 30 3.41 -6.96 -4.09
CA GLY A 30 2.75 -5.74 -4.53
C GLY A 30 3.31 -5.28 -5.88
N ALA A 31 2.79 -4.17 -6.40
CA ALA A 31 3.26 -3.60 -7.67
C ALA A 31 4.77 -3.27 -7.65
N GLY A 32 5.27 -2.77 -6.52
CA GLY A 32 6.66 -2.32 -6.38
C GLY A 32 7.59 -3.24 -5.60
N HIS A 33 7.06 -4.24 -4.88
CA HIS A 33 7.80 -5.02 -3.90
C HIS A 33 7.38 -6.50 -3.88
N ASP A 34 8.32 -7.39 -3.61
CA ASP A 34 8.05 -8.73 -3.11
C ASP A 34 8.01 -8.70 -1.58
N VAL A 35 7.11 -9.47 -0.98
CA VAL A 35 6.89 -9.50 0.47
C VAL A 35 7.25 -10.88 1.01
N TYR A 36 8.11 -10.93 2.01
CA TYR A 36 8.53 -12.15 2.70
C TYR A 36 8.29 -12.01 4.20
N GLU A 37 8.07 -13.12 4.89
CA GLU A 37 8.18 -13.16 6.35
C GLU A 37 9.58 -12.73 6.77
N TYR A 38 9.68 -12.03 7.90
CA TYR A 38 10.94 -11.60 8.48
C TYR A 38 10.89 -11.79 10.00
N GLY A 39 11.73 -12.70 10.50
CA GLY A 39 11.65 -13.16 11.89
C GLY A 39 10.27 -13.73 12.21
N GLU A 40 9.84 -13.60 13.46
CA GLU A 40 8.58 -14.19 13.93
C GLU A 40 7.36 -13.30 13.68
N THR A 41 7.52 -11.98 13.77
CA THR A 41 6.39 -11.02 13.90
C THR A 41 6.32 -9.98 12.80
N GLN A 42 7.20 -10.04 11.80
CA GLN A 42 7.30 -9.02 10.76
C GLN A 42 7.26 -9.61 9.35
N VAL A 43 7.06 -8.72 8.39
CA VAL A 43 7.32 -8.95 6.97
C VAL A 43 8.34 -7.93 6.50
N VAL A 44 9.15 -8.32 5.52
CA VAL A 44 10.00 -7.41 4.76
C VAL A 44 9.45 -7.23 3.36
N LYS A 45 9.38 -5.98 2.91
CA LYS A 45 9.05 -5.61 1.53
C LYS A 45 10.32 -5.22 0.80
N ILE A 46 10.61 -5.97 -0.25
CA ILE A 46 11.85 -5.89 -1.02
C ILE A 46 11.52 -5.36 -2.43
N PRO A 47 12.14 -4.27 -2.93
CA PRO A 47 11.79 -3.70 -4.22
C PRO A 47 12.09 -4.65 -5.40
N LYS A 48 11.12 -4.82 -6.33
CA LYS A 48 11.23 -5.71 -7.50
C LYS A 48 12.23 -5.24 -8.57
N ILE A 49 12.37 -3.93 -8.75
CA ILE A 49 13.12 -3.34 -9.88
C ILE A 49 14.10 -2.28 -9.36
N ARG A 50 15.08 -2.74 -8.58
CA ARG A 50 16.03 -1.89 -7.85
C ARG A 50 16.88 -1.03 -8.78
N TRP A 51 17.47 -1.64 -9.80
CA TRP A 51 18.34 -0.95 -10.75
C TRP A 51 17.62 0.18 -11.51
N ILE A 52 16.34 0.01 -11.87
CA ILE A 52 15.55 1.08 -12.50
C ILE A 52 15.22 2.17 -11.47
N LYS A 53 14.79 1.78 -10.25
CA LYS A 53 14.46 2.72 -9.18
C LYS A 53 15.68 3.57 -8.78
N GLU A 54 16.84 2.95 -8.66
CA GLU A 54 18.11 3.61 -8.34
C GLU A 54 18.55 4.54 -9.47
N ARG A 55 18.60 4.04 -10.71
CA ARG A 55 19.05 4.81 -11.88
C ARG A 55 18.14 5.98 -12.21
N LEU A 56 16.84 5.84 -11.97
CA LEU A 56 15.86 6.90 -12.28
C LEU A 56 15.46 7.73 -11.05
N SER A 57 15.94 7.38 -9.85
CA SER A 57 15.63 8.04 -8.57
C SER A 57 14.14 8.36 -8.39
N ILE A 58 13.30 7.41 -8.81
CA ILE A 58 11.85 7.62 -8.93
C ILE A 58 11.17 7.58 -7.55
N ILE A 59 11.56 6.61 -6.70
CA ILE A 59 11.11 6.50 -5.30
C ILE A 59 12.34 6.18 -4.46
N THR A 60 12.71 7.12 -3.60
CA THR A 60 13.87 7.00 -2.70
C THR A 60 13.45 6.49 -1.32
N ALA A 61 14.43 6.07 -0.51
CA ALA A 61 14.21 5.78 0.91
C ALA A 61 13.55 6.95 1.65
N GLU A 62 13.88 8.19 1.30
CA GLU A 62 13.31 9.38 1.92
C GLU A 62 11.85 9.59 1.53
N ASP A 63 11.49 9.35 0.26
CA ASP A 63 10.09 9.37 -0.19
C ASP A 63 9.24 8.31 0.55
N ALA A 64 9.83 7.13 0.79
CA ALA A 64 9.18 6.06 1.55
C ALA A 64 9.01 6.42 3.03
N ARG A 65 10.03 7.01 3.67
CA ARG A 65 9.94 7.52 5.05
C ARG A 65 8.88 8.59 5.19
N GLN A 66 8.85 9.55 4.26
CA GLN A 66 7.85 10.61 4.28
C GLN A 66 6.44 10.03 4.11
N SER A 67 6.27 9.00 3.28
CA SER A 67 4.96 8.34 3.11
C SER A 67 4.55 7.59 4.38
N LEU A 68 5.47 6.89 5.05
CA LEU A 68 5.19 6.26 6.35
C LEU A 68 4.85 7.29 7.43
N TRP A 69 5.58 8.41 7.47
CA TRP A 69 5.30 9.47 8.43
C TRP A 69 3.92 10.08 8.23
N VAL A 70 3.53 10.38 6.99
CA VAL A 70 2.16 10.85 6.68
C VAL A 70 1.12 9.79 7.05
N LEU A 71 1.39 8.51 6.79
CA LEU A 71 0.47 7.43 7.14
C LEU A 71 0.25 7.37 8.65
N GLU A 72 1.32 7.44 9.44
CA GLU A 72 1.26 7.44 10.90
C GLU A 72 0.55 8.69 11.44
N MET A 73 0.81 9.87 10.88
CA MET A 73 0.20 11.12 11.34
C MET A 73 -1.31 11.19 11.09
N HIS A 74 -1.80 10.62 9.99
CA HIS A 74 -3.20 10.76 9.58
C HIS A 74 -4.04 9.50 9.79
N PHE A 75 -3.43 8.32 9.85
CA PHE A 75 -4.11 7.02 9.86
C PHE A 75 -3.56 6.07 10.92
N ARG A 76 -3.03 6.58 12.03
CA ARG A 76 -2.41 5.79 13.11
C ARG A 76 -3.26 4.59 13.55
N GLU A 77 -4.57 4.74 13.64
CA GLU A 77 -5.47 3.67 14.11
C GLU A 77 -5.62 2.53 13.07
N TYR A 78 -5.34 2.84 11.80
CA TYR A 78 -5.47 1.92 10.67
C TYR A 78 -4.10 1.46 10.14
N SER A 79 -2.98 2.02 10.60
CA SER A 79 -1.65 1.73 10.10
C SER A 79 -1.02 0.52 10.80
N LEU A 80 -0.10 -0.13 10.09
CA LEU A 80 0.82 -1.10 10.68
C LEU A 80 2.13 -0.43 11.04
N ARG A 81 2.68 -0.75 12.21
CA ARG A 81 4.01 -0.30 12.60
C ARG A 81 5.02 -0.74 11.54
N SER A 82 5.71 0.23 10.97
CA SER A 82 6.62 0.01 9.84
C SER A 82 7.87 0.88 9.97
N SER A 83 8.98 0.44 9.39
CA SER A 83 10.24 1.18 9.32
C SER A 83 10.88 1.02 7.93
N VAL A 84 11.52 2.09 7.46
CA VAL A 84 12.30 2.08 6.22
C VAL A 84 13.76 1.87 6.55
N HIS A 85 14.35 0.87 5.90
CA HIS A 85 15.74 0.48 6.00
C HIS A 85 16.44 0.88 4.69
N PRO A 86 17.12 2.04 4.64
CA PRO A 86 17.80 2.50 3.44
C PRO A 86 18.98 1.57 3.12
N SER A 87 19.25 1.36 1.83
CA SER A 87 20.49 0.74 1.41
C SER A 87 21.67 1.66 1.71
N SER A 88 22.76 1.09 2.21
CA SER A 88 24.07 1.76 2.28
C SER A 88 24.67 2.04 0.89
N ARG A 89 24.13 1.41 -0.17
CA ARG A 89 24.55 1.56 -1.56
C ARG A 89 23.38 2.06 -2.41
N GLY A 90 23.31 3.37 -2.60
CA GLY A 90 22.33 4.01 -3.49
C GLY A 90 21.05 4.48 -2.79
N SER A 91 19.98 4.65 -3.57
CA SER A 91 18.71 5.25 -3.12
C SER A 91 17.60 4.25 -2.81
N SER A 92 17.86 2.95 -3.01
CA SER A 92 16.92 1.85 -2.71
C SER A 92 16.79 1.61 -1.20
N TYR A 93 15.79 0.83 -0.82
CA TYR A 93 15.43 0.56 0.57
C TYR A 93 14.61 -0.73 0.70
N CYS A 94 14.57 -1.27 1.91
CA CYS A 94 13.58 -2.26 2.34
C CYS A 94 12.60 -1.62 3.33
N ILE A 95 11.38 -2.17 3.44
CA ILE A 95 10.44 -1.81 4.51
C ILE A 95 10.24 -3.02 5.40
N LEU A 96 10.50 -2.87 6.70
CA LEU A 96 10.01 -3.82 7.70
C LEU A 96 8.63 -3.35 8.17
N GLN A 97 7.69 -4.27 8.29
CA GLN A 97 6.33 -3.98 8.70
C GLN A 97 5.82 -5.07 9.61
N GLN A 98 5.01 -4.70 10.61
CA GLN A 98 4.32 -5.67 11.46
C GLN A 98 3.51 -6.65 10.59
N ARG A 99 3.66 -7.94 10.87
CA ARG A 99 2.95 -8.99 10.15
C ARG A 99 1.51 -9.11 10.64
N LEU A 100 0.59 -9.29 9.69
CA LEU A 100 -0.77 -9.75 9.96
C LEU A 100 -0.83 -11.28 9.90
N GLY A 101 -1.54 -11.90 10.84
CA GLY A 101 -1.71 -13.34 10.90
C GLY A 101 -2.72 -13.86 9.87
N SER A 102 -3.97 -13.42 10.00
CA SER A 102 -5.07 -13.71 9.08
C SER A 102 -5.75 -12.40 8.68
N PHE A 103 -6.04 -12.26 7.38
CA PHE A 103 -6.72 -11.10 6.82
C PHE A 103 -7.34 -11.44 5.47
N GLU A 104 -8.32 -10.64 5.08
CA GLU A 104 -8.93 -10.66 3.75
C GLU A 104 -8.92 -9.26 3.17
N ASN A 105 -8.85 -9.13 1.84
CA ASN A 105 -8.99 -7.81 1.23
C ASN A 105 -10.40 -7.26 1.51
N LEU A 106 -10.51 -5.94 1.68
CA LEU A 106 -11.80 -5.31 1.94
C LEU A 106 -12.69 -5.41 0.69
N THR A 107 -13.91 -5.92 0.89
CA THR A 107 -14.94 -6.07 -0.15
C THR A 107 -16.23 -5.36 0.28
N SER A 108 -17.14 -5.10 -0.66
CA SER A 108 -18.46 -4.54 -0.34
C SER A 108 -19.30 -5.46 0.53
N ALA A 109 -19.12 -6.78 0.42
CA ALA A 109 -19.79 -7.76 1.29
C ALA A 109 -19.44 -7.56 2.77
N HIS A 110 -18.17 -7.26 3.08
CA HIS A 110 -17.75 -6.93 4.44
C HIS A 110 -18.48 -5.70 4.99
N LEU A 111 -18.64 -4.66 4.16
CA LEU A 111 -19.31 -3.41 4.56
C LEU A 111 -20.80 -3.61 4.81
N ARG A 112 -21.49 -4.35 3.92
CA ARG A 112 -22.92 -4.66 4.08
C ARG A 112 -23.19 -5.54 5.30
N ALA A 113 -22.29 -6.47 5.60
CA ALA A 113 -22.42 -7.37 6.74
C ALA A 113 -22.03 -6.71 8.08
N ASN A 114 -21.25 -5.62 8.07
CA ASN A 114 -20.69 -5.03 9.29
C ASN A 114 -20.67 -3.49 9.25
N LYS A 115 -21.62 -2.87 9.96
CA LYS A 115 -21.73 -1.41 10.09
C LYS A 115 -20.49 -0.74 10.70
N SER A 116 -19.75 -1.43 11.58
CA SER A 116 -18.52 -0.89 12.14
C SER A 116 -17.44 -0.75 11.06
N LEU A 117 -17.31 -1.73 10.16
CA LEU A 117 -16.38 -1.64 9.04
C LEU A 117 -16.78 -0.55 8.04
N ALA A 118 -18.07 -0.36 7.79
CA ALA A 118 -18.57 0.75 6.98
C ALA A 118 -18.19 2.12 7.57
N SER A 119 -18.37 2.29 8.90
CA SER A 119 -17.97 3.51 9.61
C SER A 119 -16.46 3.76 9.56
N GLN A 120 -15.65 2.72 9.76
CA GLN A 120 -14.19 2.80 9.64
C GLN A 120 -13.76 3.21 8.22
N LEU A 121 -14.37 2.64 7.19
CA LEU A 121 -14.07 3.03 5.80
C LEU A 121 -14.43 4.49 5.55
N ASN A 122 -15.59 4.96 6.02
CA ASN A 122 -15.99 6.35 5.84
C ASN A 122 -15.00 7.32 6.52
N ASP A 123 -14.55 7.01 7.74
CA ASP A 123 -13.50 7.80 8.41
C ASP A 123 -12.19 7.83 7.60
N ILE A 124 -11.73 6.68 7.08
CA ILE A 124 -10.56 6.59 6.20
C ILE A 124 -10.73 7.48 4.96
N LEU A 125 -11.90 7.42 4.30
CA LEU A 125 -12.19 8.22 3.10
C LEU A 125 -12.21 9.72 3.42
N LEU A 126 -12.81 10.13 4.53
CA LEU A 126 -12.84 11.52 4.98
C LEU A 126 -11.44 12.05 5.30
N ARG A 127 -10.62 11.26 6.02
CA ARG A 127 -9.22 11.59 6.29
C ARG A 127 -8.39 11.70 5.02
N ASN A 128 -8.58 10.79 4.06
CA ASN A 128 -7.90 10.83 2.77
C ASN A 128 -8.28 12.04 1.92
N LYS A 129 -9.56 12.45 1.95
CA LYS A 129 -10.02 13.68 1.30
C LYS A 129 -9.32 14.92 1.90
N ARG A 130 -9.22 15.00 3.23
CA ARG A 130 -8.48 16.08 3.91
C ARG A 130 -6.99 16.06 3.55
N LEU A 131 -6.36 14.89 3.56
CA LEU A 131 -4.96 14.72 3.16
C LEU A 131 -4.71 15.23 1.72
N SER A 132 -5.62 14.90 0.81
CA SER A 132 -5.56 15.33 -0.60
C SER A 132 -5.61 16.84 -0.73
N GLN A 133 -6.52 17.48 0.01
CA GLN A 133 -6.73 18.93 -0.01
C GLN A 133 -5.58 19.70 0.67
N GLN A 134 -5.09 19.22 1.81
CA GLN A 134 -4.12 19.95 2.64
C GLN A 134 -2.67 19.69 2.23
N HIS A 135 -2.35 18.46 1.82
CA HIS A 135 -0.98 18.02 1.60
C HIS A 135 -0.71 17.62 0.14
N GLY A 136 -1.73 17.63 -0.73
CA GLY A 136 -1.59 17.16 -2.11
C GLY A 136 -1.15 15.71 -2.18
N LYS A 137 -1.62 14.87 -1.24
CA LYS A 137 -1.32 13.44 -1.18
C LYS A 137 -2.60 12.62 -1.02
N ALA A 138 -2.65 11.44 -1.61
CA ALA A 138 -3.76 10.51 -1.44
C ALA A 138 -3.28 9.07 -1.26
N LEU A 139 -3.99 8.30 -0.46
CA LEU A 139 -3.82 6.85 -0.37
C LEU A 139 -4.22 6.17 -1.69
N ASP A 140 -3.50 5.09 -2.00
CA ASP A 140 -3.92 4.12 -3.00
C ASP A 140 -4.69 3.00 -2.30
N PHE A 141 -6.02 2.97 -2.41
CA PHE A 141 -6.83 1.94 -1.75
C PHE A 141 -6.86 0.62 -2.52
N LEU A 142 -6.98 0.72 -3.85
CA LEU A 142 -7.14 -0.43 -4.71
C LEU A 142 -5.84 -1.13 -5.05
N GLY A 143 -4.70 -0.43 -5.07
CA GLY A 143 -3.47 -0.96 -5.65
C GLY A 143 -3.60 -1.22 -7.16
N LYS A 144 -2.49 -1.54 -7.83
CA LYS A 144 -2.51 -1.87 -9.28
C LYS A 144 -3.39 -3.09 -9.58
N GLU A 145 -3.31 -4.11 -8.73
CA GLU A 145 -4.04 -5.37 -8.92
C GLU A 145 -5.53 -5.21 -8.57
N GLY A 146 -5.87 -4.50 -7.50
CA GLY A 146 -7.27 -4.23 -7.17
C GLY A 146 -7.93 -3.25 -8.12
N CYS A 147 -7.20 -2.31 -8.76
CA CYS A 147 -7.77 -1.48 -9.84
C CYS A 147 -8.21 -2.34 -11.04
N ILE A 148 -7.34 -3.27 -11.48
CA ILE A 148 -7.65 -4.16 -12.61
C ILE A 148 -8.79 -5.11 -12.25
N GLN A 149 -8.71 -5.75 -11.07
CA GLN A 149 -9.75 -6.68 -10.64
C GLN A 149 -11.09 -5.99 -10.39
N THR A 150 -11.08 -4.79 -9.81
CA THR A 150 -12.30 -4.01 -9.59
C THR A 150 -12.92 -3.58 -10.93
N ALA A 151 -12.12 -3.07 -11.86
CA ALA A 151 -12.59 -2.73 -13.21
C ALA A 151 -13.11 -3.95 -13.99
N LEU A 152 -12.46 -5.11 -13.86
CA LEU A 152 -12.94 -6.35 -14.47
C LEU A 152 -14.20 -6.88 -13.78
N SER A 153 -14.30 -6.78 -12.46
CA SER A 153 -15.49 -7.19 -11.70
C SER A 153 -16.71 -6.28 -11.91
N SER A 154 -16.52 -5.06 -12.43
CA SER A 154 -17.64 -4.25 -12.90
C SER A 154 -18.19 -4.71 -14.26
N VAL A 155 -17.45 -5.56 -14.99
CA VAL A 155 -17.84 -6.10 -16.31
C VAL A 155 -18.20 -7.59 -16.24
N PHE A 156 -17.55 -8.34 -15.37
CA PHE A 156 -17.77 -9.77 -15.11
C PHE A 156 -18.29 -9.96 -13.68
N ALA A 157 -18.99 -11.06 -13.37
CA ALA A 157 -19.53 -11.36 -12.03
C ALA A 157 -18.44 -11.70 -10.98
N GLY A 158 -17.47 -10.80 -10.77
CA GLY A 158 -16.46 -10.86 -9.71
C GLY A 158 -16.84 -9.98 -8.51
N THR A 159 -16.18 -10.17 -7.37
CA THR A 159 -16.35 -9.29 -6.21
C THR A 159 -15.22 -8.24 -6.19
N PRO A 160 -15.53 -6.95 -6.32
CA PRO A 160 -14.57 -5.88 -6.18
C PRO A 160 -13.85 -5.92 -4.83
N GLN A 161 -12.55 -5.62 -4.83
CA GLN A 161 -11.74 -5.62 -3.60
C GLN A 161 -10.69 -4.52 -3.58
N MET A 162 -10.42 -3.99 -2.39
CA MET A 162 -9.34 -3.06 -2.13
C MET A 162 -8.10 -3.83 -1.68
N SER A 163 -7.01 -3.85 -2.48
CA SER A 163 -5.83 -4.66 -2.12
C SER A 163 -4.96 -4.04 -1.02
N ASN A 164 -5.09 -2.72 -0.79
CA ASN A 164 -4.29 -2.02 0.20
C ASN A 164 -5.06 -1.74 1.50
N LEU A 165 -6.35 -2.07 1.55
CA LEU A 165 -7.17 -2.11 2.77
C LEU A 165 -7.59 -3.55 3.03
N VAL A 166 -7.19 -4.10 4.17
CA VAL A 166 -7.56 -5.46 4.57
C VAL A 166 -8.42 -5.45 5.81
N VAL A 167 -9.25 -6.46 5.97
CA VAL A 167 -10.03 -6.73 7.17
C VAL A 167 -9.29 -7.77 8.01
N VAL A 168 -9.11 -7.49 9.29
CA VAL A 168 -8.59 -8.44 10.28
C VAL A 168 -9.63 -8.67 11.37
N GLY A 169 -9.66 -9.89 11.92
CA GLY A 169 -10.66 -10.28 12.93
C GLY A 169 -12.04 -10.56 12.34
N HIS A 170 -13.02 -10.83 13.21
CA HIS A 170 -14.39 -11.19 12.81
C HIS A 170 -15.44 -10.53 13.71
N GLY A 171 -16.66 -10.34 13.17
CA GLY A 171 -17.77 -9.76 13.91
C GLY A 171 -17.44 -8.39 14.51
N VAL A 172 -17.65 -8.24 15.82
CA VAL A 172 -17.46 -6.96 16.53
C VAL A 172 -15.98 -6.57 16.65
N SER A 173 -15.05 -7.53 16.58
CA SER A 173 -13.61 -7.26 16.65
C SER A 173 -12.98 -6.97 15.28
N ALA A 174 -13.77 -6.99 14.20
CA ALA A 174 -13.28 -6.78 12.86
C ALA A 174 -12.84 -5.32 12.66
N ARG A 175 -11.66 -5.12 12.06
CA ARG A 175 -11.15 -3.77 11.77
C ARG A 175 -10.45 -3.70 10.42
N ILE A 176 -10.45 -2.52 9.83
CA ILE A 176 -9.73 -2.21 8.60
C ILE A 176 -8.28 -1.86 8.94
N VAL A 177 -7.34 -2.38 8.15
CA VAL A 177 -5.91 -2.11 8.25
C VAL A 177 -5.36 -1.72 6.88
N ILE A 178 -4.61 -0.62 6.85
CA ILE A 178 -3.86 -0.17 5.68
C ILE A 178 -2.53 -0.93 5.64
N VAL A 179 -2.36 -1.77 4.61
CA VAL A 179 -1.17 -2.63 4.48
C VAL A 179 -0.09 -2.02 3.60
N ASP A 180 -0.42 -1.09 2.71
CA ASP A 180 0.56 -0.42 1.86
C ASP A 180 0.73 1.06 2.24
N SER A 181 1.97 1.54 2.17
CA SER A 181 2.32 2.92 2.52
C SER A 181 2.52 3.81 1.31
N ASN A 182 2.31 3.29 0.10
CA ASN A 182 2.42 4.08 -1.12
C ASN A 182 1.29 5.11 -1.18
N MET A 183 1.66 6.34 -1.52
CA MET A 183 0.72 7.45 -1.69
C MET A 183 0.91 8.09 -3.05
N PHE A 184 -0.19 8.51 -3.66
CA PHE A 184 -0.17 9.36 -4.83
C PHE A 184 0.27 10.77 -4.44
N SER A 185 1.18 11.34 -5.24
CA SER A 185 1.51 12.77 -5.18
C SER A 185 0.61 13.53 -6.15
N LEU A 186 -0.27 14.36 -5.60
CA LEU A 186 -1.21 15.21 -6.34
C LEU A 186 -0.68 16.64 -6.52
N SER A 187 0.44 16.97 -5.86
CA SER A 187 1.01 18.31 -5.91
C SER A 187 1.35 18.74 -7.34
N SER A 188 1.07 20.01 -7.63
CA SER A 188 1.37 20.67 -8.91
C SER A 188 2.77 21.30 -8.95
N ARG A 189 3.58 21.14 -7.89
CA ARG A 189 4.96 21.64 -7.88
C ARG A 189 5.71 21.07 -9.08
N ARG A 190 6.37 21.94 -9.84
CA ARG A 190 7.13 21.56 -11.04
C ARG A 190 8.27 20.61 -10.65
N GLU A 191 8.00 19.32 -10.73
CA GLU A 191 9.04 18.29 -10.71
C GLU A 191 9.91 18.46 -11.96
N LYS A 192 11.19 18.75 -11.75
CA LYS A 192 12.15 18.99 -12.83
C LYS A 192 12.71 17.68 -13.37
N HIS A 193 12.68 16.60 -12.58
CA HIS A 193 13.17 15.30 -12.99
C HIS A 193 12.10 14.54 -13.80
N LEU A 194 12.31 14.40 -15.11
CA LEU A 194 11.34 13.84 -16.06
C LEU A 194 10.74 12.49 -15.63
N PRO A 195 11.53 11.48 -15.22
CA PRO A 195 10.98 10.22 -14.70
C PRO A 195 10.04 10.38 -13.50
N ARG A 196 10.36 11.29 -12.55
CA ARG A 196 9.51 11.55 -11.39
C ARG A 196 8.24 12.27 -11.80
N LYS A 197 8.33 13.20 -12.76
CA LYS A 197 7.17 13.88 -13.34
C LYS A 197 6.20 12.89 -13.97
N TRP A 198 6.68 11.98 -14.81
CA TRP A 198 5.84 10.96 -15.44
C TRP A 198 5.18 10.04 -14.42
N MET A 199 5.90 9.62 -13.38
CA MET A 199 5.30 8.83 -12.30
C MET A 199 4.22 9.62 -11.56
N ASN A 200 4.45 10.90 -11.24
CA ASN A 200 3.46 11.73 -10.59
C ASN A 200 2.20 11.89 -11.46
N ASP A 201 2.36 12.11 -12.76
CA ASP A 201 1.23 12.25 -13.68
C ASP A 201 0.45 10.94 -13.84
N ALA A 202 1.14 9.79 -13.95
CA ALA A 202 0.49 8.48 -13.90
C ALA A 202 -0.23 8.22 -12.57
N GLY A 203 0.35 8.70 -11.46
CA GLY A 203 -0.24 8.65 -10.13
C GLY A 203 -1.53 9.45 -10.02
N LYS A 204 -1.62 10.64 -10.64
CA LYS A 204 -2.85 11.45 -10.68
C LYS A 204 -3.98 10.74 -11.44
N CYS A 205 -3.67 10.15 -12.59
CA CYS A 205 -4.65 9.35 -13.34
C CYS A 205 -5.13 8.14 -12.50
N SER A 206 -4.19 7.45 -11.85
CA SER A 206 -4.49 6.31 -10.97
C SER A 206 -5.35 6.72 -9.78
N HIS A 207 -5.09 7.91 -9.19
CA HIS A 207 -5.90 8.47 -8.12
C HIS A 207 -7.34 8.76 -8.58
N MET A 208 -7.53 9.38 -9.74
CA MET A 208 -8.88 9.62 -10.29
C MET A 208 -9.65 8.32 -10.46
N LEU A 209 -9.02 7.28 -11.02
CA LEU A 209 -9.62 5.95 -11.15
C LEU A 209 -9.95 5.35 -9.77
N ASN A 210 -9.05 5.47 -8.79
CA ASN A 210 -9.29 5.02 -7.41
C ASN A 210 -10.55 5.67 -6.84
N THR A 211 -10.66 6.99 -6.96
CA THR A 211 -11.81 7.75 -6.44
C THR A 211 -13.12 7.31 -7.10
N VAL A 212 -13.14 7.22 -8.44
CA VAL A 212 -14.35 6.81 -9.18
C VAL A 212 -14.79 5.40 -8.80
N LEU A 213 -13.85 4.45 -8.75
CA LEU A 213 -14.16 3.06 -8.43
C LEU A 213 -14.59 2.89 -6.97
N VAL A 214 -13.92 3.57 -6.03
CA VAL A 214 -14.30 3.54 -4.62
C VAL A 214 -15.70 4.12 -4.43
N GLU A 215 -16.00 5.28 -5.01
CA GLU A 215 -17.31 5.91 -4.89
C GLU A 215 -18.43 5.10 -5.57
N GLY A 216 -18.16 4.57 -6.77
CA GLY A 216 -19.14 3.80 -7.55
C GLY A 216 -19.46 2.43 -6.96
N VAL A 217 -18.47 1.76 -6.37
CA VAL A 217 -18.61 0.38 -5.90
C VAL A 217 -18.86 0.27 -4.40
N PHE A 218 -18.22 1.13 -3.61
CA PHE A 218 -18.26 1.07 -2.15
C PHE A 218 -18.99 2.26 -1.52
N GLY A 219 -19.22 3.34 -2.28
CA GLY A 219 -19.73 4.60 -1.75
C GLY A 219 -21.19 4.55 -1.31
N ALA A 220 -22.03 3.67 -1.86
CA ALA A 220 -23.40 3.48 -1.35
C ALA A 220 -23.39 2.73 -0.02
N ASP A 221 -22.64 1.62 0.04
CA ASP A 221 -22.52 0.76 1.23
C ASP A 221 -21.83 1.48 2.42
N ALA A 222 -20.94 2.44 2.12
CA ALA A 222 -20.29 3.27 3.14
C ALA A 222 -21.17 4.44 3.65
N ARG A 223 -22.23 4.83 2.91
CA ARG A 223 -23.12 5.96 3.25
C ARG A 223 -24.46 5.53 3.87
N SER A 224 -24.79 4.24 3.82
CA SER A 224 -26.01 3.67 4.44
C SER A 224 -25.90 3.46 5.97
N SER A 225 -24.93 4.09 6.62
CA SER A 225 -24.68 4.05 8.07
C SER A 225 -25.12 5.33 8.77
#